data_AF-A0A484M0E7-F1
#
_entry.id   AF-A0A484M0E7-F1
#
_cell.length_a   1.000
_cell.length_b   1.000
_cell.length_c   1.000
_cell.angle_alpha   90.00
_cell.angle_beta   90.00
_cell.angle_gamma   90.00
#
_symmetry.space_group_name_H-M   'P 1'
#
loop_
_entity.id
_entity.type
_entity.pdbx_description
1 polymer ?
#
loop_
_entity_poly.entity_id
_entity_poly.type
_entity_poly.pdbx_seq_one_letter_code
_entity_poly.pdbx_strand_id
1 'polypeptide(L)'
;MTVDSESSAETFPASADVPLRKKYGVTRPLSLTGPSQADLHRNEELEKFLRDSGLYESDEETRKREQVLCQLDQIVKLWVKQLTRQRGYSDQMVEDANAIILTFGSYQLGVSKVLSYFMCVRIYEIRLTVSSFYTPPTY
;
A
#
# COMPACT_ATOMS: atom_id res chain seq x y z
N MET A 1 -1.01 69.02 28.83
CA MET A 1 0.16 69.05 27.92
C MET A 1 1.09 67.99 28.44
N THR A 2 1.45 66.90 27.77
CA THR A 2 1.34 66.48 26.37
C THR A 2 1.60 64.95 26.36
N VAL A 3 1.00 64.27 25.40
CA VAL A 3 1.30 62.90 24.91
C VAL A 3 2.79 62.78 24.51
N ASP A 4 3.45 61.62 24.56
CA ASP A 4 3.47 60.53 23.56
C ASP A 4 4.19 59.29 24.18
N SER A 5 3.66 58.06 24.09
CA SER A 5 3.81 57.06 23.01
C SER A 5 5.25 56.69 22.66
N GLU A 6 5.73 55.53 23.13
CA GLU A 6 6.76 54.78 22.39
C GLU A 6 6.56 53.26 22.49
N SER A 7 6.40 52.68 21.32
CA SER A 7 6.13 51.28 20.99
C SER A 7 7.41 50.45 21.14
N SER A 8 7.36 49.35 21.90
CA SER A 8 8.45 48.36 21.92
C SER A 8 8.04 47.15 21.10
N ALA A 9 8.62 47.08 19.90
CA ALA A 9 8.40 46.03 18.92
C ALA A 9 8.84 44.65 19.42
N GLU A 10 7.97 43.67 19.19
CA GLU A 10 8.29 42.25 19.32
C GLU A 10 9.48 41.89 18.42
N THR A 11 10.58 41.43 19.03
CA THR A 11 11.64 40.73 18.29
C THR A 11 11.46 39.24 18.52
N PHE A 12 10.67 38.60 17.66
CA PHE A 12 10.67 37.14 17.54
C PHE A 12 11.96 36.74 16.80
N PRO A 13 12.87 35.98 17.42
CA PRO A 13 14.10 35.57 16.74
C PRO A 13 13.78 34.66 15.55
N ALA A 14 14.59 34.87 14.53
CA ALA A 14 14.48 34.37 13.17
C ALA A 14 14.30 32.85 13.05
N SER A 15 13.48 32.50 12.06
CA SER A 15 13.34 31.23 11.36
C SER A 15 14.51 30.24 11.55
N ALA A 16 14.31 29.26 12.43
CA ALA A 16 14.90 27.94 12.25
C ALA A 16 13.95 27.13 11.35
N ASP A 17 14.47 26.59 10.25
CA ASP A 17 13.77 25.65 9.38
C ASP A 17 13.28 24.44 10.20
N VAL A 18 12.04 24.51 10.68
CA VAL A 18 11.34 23.34 11.23
C VAL A 18 10.87 22.53 10.02
N PRO A 19 11.33 21.28 9.84
CA PRO A 19 10.91 20.47 8.70
C PRO A 19 9.38 20.40 8.67
N LEU A 20 8.79 20.71 7.51
CA LEU A 20 7.36 20.70 7.26
C LEU A 20 6.76 19.39 7.78
N ARG A 21 6.08 19.47 8.94
CA ARG A 21 5.40 18.32 9.53
C ARG A 21 4.37 17.82 8.52
N LYS A 22 4.55 16.59 8.06
CA LYS A 22 3.64 15.92 7.13
C LYS A 22 2.24 15.92 7.76
N LYS A 23 1.32 16.70 7.19
CA LYS A 23 -0.05 16.81 7.71
C LYS A 23 -0.84 15.60 7.23
N TYR A 24 -1.27 14.76 8.16
CA TYR A 24 -2.14 13.62 7.89
C TYR A 24 -3.59 14.02 8.18
N GLY A 25 -4.46 13.93 7.16
CA GLY A 25 -5.87 14.30 7.27
C GLY A 25 -6.17 15.79 7.07
N VAL A 26 -7.46 16.13 7.07
CA VAL A 26 -7.95 17.49 6.78
C VAL A 26 -7.93 18.42 8.00
N THR A 27 -8.10 17.87 9.20
CA THR A 27 -8.21 18.61 10.46
C THR A 27 -6.88 18.61 11.25
N ARG A 28 -6.77 19.52 12.23
CA ARG A 28 -5.65 19.53 13.19
C ARG A 28 -5.70 18.30 14.11
N PRO A 29 -4.55 17.75 14.53
CA PRO A 29 -4.51 16.63 15.48
C PRO A 29 -5.11 17.04 16.82
N LEU A 30 -5.80 16.11 17.49
CA LEU A 30 -6.40 16.34 18.81
C LEU A 30 -5.35 16.44 19.92
N SER A 31 -4.27 15.69 19.81
CA SER A 31 -3.13 15.71 20.72
C SER A 31 -1.83 15.42 19.96
N LEU A 32 -0.74 16.04 20.41
CA LEU A 32 0.62 15.76 19.95
C LEU A 32 1.47 15.11 21.05
N THR A 33 0.87 14.80 22.20
CA THR A 33 1.55 14.17 23.33
C THR A 33 1.89 12.72 22.97
N GLY A 34 3.15 12.33 23.21
CA GLY A 34 3.60 10.96 23.03
C GLY A 34 3.05 10.00 24.09
N PRO A 35 3.25 8.68 23.91
CA PRO A 35 2.79 7.68 24.87
C PRO A 35 3.51 7.81 26.21
N SER A 36 2.80 7.54 27.31
CA SER A 36 3.37 7.41 28.64
C SER A 36 4.02 6.04 28.85
N GLN A 37 4.82 5.87 29.90
CA GLN A 37 5.41 4.57 30.26
C GLN A 37 4.34 3.50 30.52
N ALA A 38 3.19 3.88 31.08
CA ALA A 38 2.07 2.96 31.28
C ALA A 38 1.42 2.54 29.95
N ASP A 39 1.39 3.42 28.95
CA ASP A 39 0.86 3.10 27.62
C ASP A 39 1.79 2.14 26.88
N LEU A 40 3.10 2.32 27.01
CA LEU A 40 4.11 1.40 26.46
C LEU A 40 3.96 0.01 27.06
N HIS A 41 3.84 -0.10 28.38
CA HIS A 41 3.66 -1.38 29.06
C HIS A 41 2.39 -2.11 28.61
N ARG A 42 1.25 -1.40 28.53
CA ARG A 42 0.00 -1.99 28.03
C ARG A 42 0.09 -2.40 26.57
N ASN A 43 0.86 -1.67 25.76
CA ASN A 43 1.10 -2.03 24.37
C ASN A 43 1.87 -3.35 24.25
N GLU A 44 2.87 -3.58 25.12
CA GLU A 44 3.59 -4.86 25.19
C GLU A 44 2.69 -6.02 25.60
N GLU A 45 1.82 -5.83 26.60
CA GLU A 45 0.83 -6.84 27.01
C GLU A 45 -0.14 -7.18 25.88
N LEU A 46 -0.62 -6.18 25.15
CA LEU A 46 -1.47 -6.36 23.98
C LEU A 46 -0.74 -7.12 22.88
N GLU A 47 0.49 -6.75 22.56
CA GLU A 47 1.29 -7.42 21.53
C GLU A 47 1.48 -8.90 21.88
N LYS A 48 1.81 -9.20 23.14
CA LYS A 48 1.93 -10.57 23.62
C LYS A 48 0.61 -11.34 23.45
N PHE A 49 -0.51 -10.76 23.88
CA PHE A 49 -1.82 -11.40 23.72
C PHE A 49 -2.18 -11.68 22.26
N LEU A 50 -1.87 -10.76 21.34
CA LEU A 50 -2.12 -10.93 19.91
C LEU A 50 -1.24 -12.04 19.30
N ARG A 51 0.01 -12.15 19.74
CA ARG A 51 0.93 -13.25 19.37
C ARG A 51 0.44 -14.59 19.92
N ASP A 52 0.04 -14.64 21.18
CA ASP A 52 -0.47 -15.85 21.83
C ASP A 52 -1.80 -16.32 21.21
N SER A 53 -2.64 -15.38 20.75
CA SER A 53 -3.86 -15.66 19.97
C SER A 53 -3.56 -16.15 18.54
N GLY A 54 -2.29 -16.18 18.15
CA GLY A 54 -1.81 -16.61 16.85
C GLY A 54 -2.25 -15.70 15.72
N LEU A 55 -2.58 -14.43 15.96
CA LEU A 55 -3.10 -13.53 14.92
C LEU A 55 -2.04 -13.08 13.92
N TYR A 56 -0.77 -13.07 14.33
CA TYR A 56 0.35 -12.82 13.45
C TYR A 56 0.62 -14.02 12.55
N GLU A 57 0.94 -13.74 11.29
CA GLU A 57 1.44 -14.75 10.37
C GLU A 57 2.85 -15.17 10.76
N SER A 58 3.17 -16.43 10.54
CA SER A 58 4.55 -16.91 10.65
C SER A 58 5.37 -16.56 9.41
N ASP A 59 6.68 -16.41 9.57
CA ASP A 59 7.61 -16.12 8.47
C ASP A 59 7.53 -17.16 7.34
N GLU A 60 7.25 -18.42 7.69
CA GLU A 60 7.08 -19.50 6.72
C GLU A 60 5.82 -19.30 5.85
N GLU A 61 4.70 -18.93 6.48
CA GLU A 61 3.46 -18.64 5.74
C GLU A 61 3.64 -17.41 4.85
N THR A 62 4.32 -16.35 5.34
CA THR A 62 4.67 -15.17 4.55
C THR A 62 5.50 -15.54 3.33
N ARG A 63 6.55 -16.37 3.49
CA ARG A 63 7.36 -16.86 2.35
C ARG A 63 6.55 -17.67 1.35
N LYS A 64 5.63 -18.53 1.83
CA LYS A 64 4.73 -19.28 0.95
C LYS A 64 3.84 -18.33 0.14
N ARG A 65 3.31 -17.27 0.75
CA ARG A 65 2.51 -16.25 0.06
C ARG A 65 3.32 -15.52 -1.01
N GLU A 66 4.55 -15.12 -0.69
CA GLU A 66 5.46 -14.50 -1.66
C GLU A 66 5.78 -15.44 -2.83
N GLN A 67 6.04 -16.72 -2.56
CA GLN A 67 6.30 -17.70 -3.59
C GLN A 67 5.08 -17.88 -4.52
N VAL A 68 3.88 -17.97 -3.96
CA VAL A 68 2.64 -18.07 -4.75
C VAL A 68 2.44 -16.82 -5.61
N LEU A 69 2.71 -15.63 -5.07
CA LEU A 69 2.64 -14.39 -5.85
C LEU A 69 3.65 -14.34 -6.99
N CYS A 70 4.89 -14.80 -6.76
CA CYS A 70 5.90 -14.91 -7.80
C CYS A 70 5.48 -15.88 -8.92
N GLN A 71 4.89 -17.02 -8.55
CA GLN A 71 4.36 -17.98 -9.52
C GLN A 71 3.19 -17.39 -10.31
N LEU A 72 2.28 -16.71 -9.63
CA LEU A 72 1.13 -16.09 -10.26
C LEU A 72 1.56 -14.98 -11.23
N ASP A 73 2.58 -14.19 -10.89
CA ASP A 73 3.15 -13.17 -11.78
C ASP A 73 3.65 -13.78 -13.09
N GLN A 74 4.37 -14.90 -13.00
CA GLN A 74 4.84 -15.63 -14.18
C GLN A 74 3.68 -16.17 -15.02
N ILE A 75 2.68 -16.79 -14.38
CA ILE A 75 1.50 -17.33 -15.06
C ILE A 75 0.74 -16.23 -15.80
N VAL A 76 0.51 -15.09 -15.15
CA VAL A 76 -0.25 -13.98 -15.75
C VAL A 76 0.51 -13.35 -16.91
N LYS A 77 1.84 -13.19 -16.81
CA LYS A 77 2.66 -12.70 -17.94
C LYS A 77 2.61 -13.64 -19.14
N LEU A 78 2.76 -14.94 -18.91
CA LEU A 78 2.65 -15.94 -19.98
C LEU A 78 1.25 -15.95 -20.61
N TRP A 79 0.21 -15.90 -19.78
CA TRP A 79 -1.17 -15.85 -20.25
C TRP A 79 -1.44 -14.60 -21.09
N VAL A 80 -0.93 -13.43 -20.68
CA VAL A 80 -1.05 -12.19 -21.45
C VAL A 80 -0.36 -12.30 -22.81
N LYS A 81 0.86 -12.85 -22.88
CA LYS A 81 1.55 -13.10 -24.17
C LYS A 81 0.78 -14.07 -25.06
N GLN A 82 0.19 -15.12 -24.48
CA GLN A 82 -0.62 -16.06 -25.23
C GLN A 82 -1.91 -15.41 -25.76
N LEU A 83 -2.57 -14.59 -24.94
CA LEU A 83 -3.80 -13.88 -25.31
C LEU A 83 -3.54 -12.84 -26.41
N THR A 84 -2.45 -12.09 -26.34
CA THR A 84 -2.07 -11.15 -27.40
C THR A 84 -1.77 -11.87 -28.70
N ARG A 85 -1.07 -13.01 -28.65
CA ARG A 85 -0.84 -13.84 -29.85
C ARG A 85 -2.15 -14.36 -30.46
N GLN A 86 -3.08 -14.85 -29.64
CA GLN A 86 -4.38 -15.35 -30.10
C GLN A 86 -5.26 -14.27 -30.74
N ARG A 87 -5.12 -13.01 -30.31
CA ARG A 87 -5.84 -11.87 -30.89
C ARG A 87 -5.24 -11.37 -32.21
N GLY A 88 -4.11 -11.95 -32.66
CA GLY A 88 -3.48 -11.61 -33.94
C GLY A 88 -2.60 -10.36 -33.90
N TYR A 89 -2.10 -9.96 -32.72
CA TYR A 89 -1.11 -8.89 -32.61
C TYR A 89 0.25 -9.34 -33.16
N SER A 90 1.09 -8.38 -33.57
CA SER A 90 2.43 -8.67 -34.10
C SER A 90 3.35 -9.26 -33.02
N ASP A 91 4.34 -10.05 -33.44
CA ASP A 91 5.29 -10.68 -32.50
C ASP A 91 6.03 -9.64 -31.62
N GLN A 92 6.27 -8.44 -32.15
CA GLN A 92 6.86 -7.33 -31.39
C GLN A 92 5.94 -6.87 -30.25
N MET A 93 4.63 -6.72 -30.52
CA MET A 93 3.64 -6.37 -29.49
C MET A 93 3.42 -7.51 -28.48
N VAL A 94 3.58 -8.76 -28.90
CA VAL A 94 3.49 -9.93 -27.99
C VAL A 94 4.67 -9.92 -27.01
N GLU A 95 5.88 -9.62 -27.47
CA GLU A 95 7.05 -9.52 -26.59
C GLU A 95 6.99 -8.34 -25.63
N ASP A 96 6.45 -7.21 -26.09
CA ASP A 96 6.25 -6.00 -25.28
C ASP A 96 5.07 -6.13 -24.28
N ALA A 97 4.21 -7.14 -24.46
CA ALA A 97 3.09 -7.36 -23.57
C ALA A 97 3.56 -7.78 -22.17
N ASN A 98 3.23 -6.96 -21.18
CA ASN A 98 3.56 -7.19 -19.78
C ASN A 98 2.30 -7.20 -18.92
N ALA A 99 2.41 -7.80 -17.74
CA ALA A 99 1.40 -7.78 -16.71
C ALA A 99 2.06 -7.52 -15.36
N ILE A 100 1.34 -6.83 -14.48
CA ILE A 100 1.80 -6.54 -13.12
C ILE A 100 0.70 -6.99 -12.17
N ILE A 101 1.05 -7.80 -11.18
CA ILE A 101 0.12 -8.11 -10.10
C ILE A 101 0.29 -7.05 -9.01
N LEU A 102 -0.81 -6.39 -8.66
CA LEU A 102 -0.87 -5.45 -7.55
C LEU A 102 -1.74 -6.06 -6.47
N THR A 103 -1.17 -6.29 -5.29
CA THR A 103 -1.96 -6.68 -4.13
C THR A 103 -2.52 -5.43 -3.44
N PHE A 104 -3.70 -5.56 -2.85
CA PHE A 104 -4.38 -4.47 -2.14
C PHE A 104 -4.96 -4.99 -0.81
N GLY A 105 -5.44 -4.07 0.00
CA GLY A 105 -6.15 -4.39 1.23
C GLY A 105 -5.23 -4.95 2.31
N SER A 106 -5.79 -5.83 3.13
CA SER A 106 -5.18 -6.28 4.38
C SER A 106 -3.84 -7.02 4.21
N TYR A 107 -3.57 -7.56 3.02
CA TYR A 107 -2.27 -8.16 2.68
C TYR A 107 -1.15 -7.12 2.61
N GLN A 108 -1.36 -5.99 1.91
CA GLN A 108 -0.38 -4.90 1.85
C GLN A 108 -0.18 -4.20 3.19
N LEU A 109 -1.21 -4.25 4.05
CA LEU A 109 -1.15 -3.68 5.39
C LEU A 109 -0.54 -4.63 6.42
N GLY A 110 -0.27 -5.90 6.07
CA GLY A 110 0.32 -6.90 6.96
C GLY A 110 -0.60 -7.35 8.10
N VAL A 111 -1.92 -7.23 7.95
CA VAL A 111 -2.90 -7.46 9.03
C VAL A 111 -3.84 -8.66 8.79
N SER A 112 -3.64 -9.46 7.74
CA SER A 112 -4.57 -10.54 7.39
C SER A 112 -3.88 -11.82 6.95
N LYS A 113 -4.33 -12.91 7.57
CA LYS A 113 -4.06 -14.32 7.21
C LYS A 113 -4.60 -14.72 5.84
N VAL A 114 -5.71 -14.11 5.44
CA VAL A 114 -6.41 -14.44 4.20
C VAL A 114 -5.97 -13.50 3.10
N LEU A 115 -5.58 -14.11 2.00
CA LEU A 115 -5.17 -13.44 0.79
C LEU A 115 -6.40 -12.94 0.03
N SER A 116 -6.69 -11.64 0.13
CA SER A 116 -7.63 -10.99 -0.78
C SER A 116 -6.85 -10.45 -1.98
N TYR A 117 -6.76 -11.24 -3.04
CA TYR A 117 -6.08 -10.85 -4.27
C TYR A 117 -7.06 -10.17 -5.24
N PHE A 118 -6.73 -8.96 -5.67
CA PHE A 118 -7.33 -8.36 -6.87
C PHE A 118 -6.24 -8.29 -7.96
N MET A 119 -6.39 -9.06 -9.03
CA MET A 119 -5.46 -9.02 -10.16
C MET A 119 -5.75 -7.77 -11.01
N CYS A 120 -4.78 -6.88 -11.17
CA CYS A 120 -4.89 -5.69 -12.01
C CYS A 120 -3.92 -5.80 -13.20
N VAL A 121 -4.35 -6.38 -14.31
CA VAL A 121 -3.51 -6.49 -15.51
C VAL A 121 -3.50 -5.17 -16.27
N ARG A 122 -2.33 -4.53 -16.36
CA ARG A 122 -2.08 -3.45 -17.32
C ARG A 122 -1.27 -3.99 -18.50
N ILE A 123 -1.91 -4.12 -19.66
CA ILE A 123 -1.19 -4.25 -20.93
C ILE A 123 -0.99 -2.83 -21.48
N TYR A 124 0.25 -2.47 -21.80
CA TYR A 124 0.50 -1.24 -22.56
C TYR A 124 -0.18 -1.39 -23.94
N GLU A 125 -1.05 -0.44 -24.29
CA GLU A 125 -1.94 -0.40 -25.48
C GLU A 125 -3.21 -1.29 -25.55
N ILE A 126 -3.46 -2.24 -24.64
CA ILE A 126 -4.69 -3.06 -24.71
C ILE A 126 -5.47 -3.00 -23.39
N ARG A 127 -6.64 -2.35 -23.43
CA ARG A 127 -7.57 -2.30 -22.30
C ARG A 127 -8.26 -3.66 -22.17
N LEU A 128 -7.70 -4.57 -21.36
CA LEU A 128 -8.40 -5.79 -20.97
C LEU A 128 -9.51 -5.44 -19.98
N THR A 129 -10.75 -5.74 -20.37
CA THR A 129 -11.93 -5.69 -19.48
C THR A 129 -12.05 -6.99 -18.69
N VAL A 130 -12.78 -6.97 -17.57
CA VAL A 130 -13.03 -8.15 -16.71
C VAL A 130 -13.54 -9.36 -17.51
N SER A 131 -14.28 -9.15 -18.61
CA SER A 131 -14.75 -10.22 -19.49
C SER A 131 -13.62 -11.00 -20.19
N SER A 132 -12.44 -10.39 -20.37
CA SER A 132 -11.28 -11.06 -20.99
C SER A 132 -10.69 -12.16 -20.10
N PHE A 133 -11.02 -12.17 -18.81
CA PHE A 133 -10.57 -13.16 -17.84
C PHE A 133 -11.51 -14.35 -17.70
N TYR A 134 -12.70 -14.29 -18.32
CA TYR A 134 -13.70 -15.34 -18.23
C TYR A 134 -13.92 -15.99 -19.59
N THR A 135 -13.35 -17.18 -19.79
CA THR A 135 -13.74 -18.06 -20.89
C THR A 135 -14.95 -18.88 -20.45
N PRO A 136 -16.13 -18.71 -21.05
CA PRO A 136 -17.28 -19.55 -20.71
C PRO A 136 -16.97 -21.02 -21.02
N PRO A 137 -17.45 -21.97 -20.20
CA PRO A 137 -17.26 -23.39 -20.47
C PRO A 137 -17.96 -23.79 -21.77
N THR A 138 -17.28 -24.59 -22.59
CA THR A 138 -17.88 -25.25 -23.76
C THR A 138 -18.66 -26.47 -23.26
N TYR A 139 -19.98 -26.45 -23.42
CA TYR A 139 -20.86 -27.60 -23.21
C TYR A 139 -20.97 -28.44 -24.48
#